data_AF-A0A6H0CF18-F1
#
_entry.id   AF-A0A6H0CF18-F1
#
_cell.length_a   1.000
_cell.length_b   1.000
_cell.length_c   1.000
_cell.angle_alpha   90.00
_cell.angle_beta   90.00
_cell.angle_gamma   90.00
#
_symmetry.space_group_name_H-M   'P 1'
#
loop_
_entity.id
_entity.type
_entity.pdbx_description
1 polymer ?
#
loop_
_entity_poly.entity_id
_entity_poly.type
_entity_poly.pdbx_seq_one_letter_code
_entity_poly.pdbx_strand_id
1 'polypeptide(L)'
;MIGERIYPRRDTHVQGLRAFVAHITATGSTLHVRGPARLCGATVEAAGIRAVTALLIAALAAHGTFHLRRGYARLLPHLATLGAEITTTNPQARDARPVHHR
;
A
#
# COMPACT_ATOMS: atom_id res chain seq x y z
N MET A 1 -9.34 -1.65 19.32
CA MET A 1 -8.75 -3.02 19.28
C MET A 1 -9.51 -3.82 18.25
N ILE A 2 -8.83 -4.65 17.46
CA ILE A 2 -9.43 -5.50 16.41
C ILE A 2 -8.94 -6.93 16.63
N GLY A 3 -9.85 -7.90 16.71
CA GLY A 3 -9.50 -9.32 16.88
C GLY A 3 -9.76 -10.12 15.61
N GLU A 4 -8.82 -10.98 15.23
CA GLU A 4 -8.96 -11.96 14.16
C GLU A 4 -9.07 -13.37 14.76
N ARG A 5 -10.04 -14.17 14.32
CA ARG A 5 -10.35 -15.49 14.89
C ARG A 5 -10.08 -16.64 13.92
N ILE A 6 -10.08 -16.39 12.62
CA ILE A 6 -9.97 -17.42 11.60
C ILE A 6 -8.53 -17.57 11.12
N TYR A 7 -7.80 -16.45 11.01
CA TYR A 7 -6.43 -16.45 10.48
C TYR A 7 -5.45 -15.81 11.47
N PRO A 8 -4.75 -16.60 12.30
CA PRO A 8 -3.92 -16.08 13.39
C PRO A 8 -2.78 -15.15 12.94
N ARG A 9 -2.28 -15.31 11.70
CA ARG A 9 -1.20 -14.51 11.11
C ARG A 9 -1.72 -13.69 9.93
N ARG A 10 -2.51 -12.67 10.24
CA ARG A 10 -3.23 -11.84 9.25
C ARG A 10 -2.92 -10.35 9.41
N ASP A 11 -1.65 -10.08 9.63
CA ASP A 11 -1.10 -8.80 10.04
C ASP A 11 -0.06 -8.28 9.04
N THR A 12 0.01 -8.85 7.82
CA THR A 12 1.01 -8.49 6.80
C THR A 12 1.01 -7.02 6.37
N HIS A 13 -0.07 -6.29 6.65
CA HIS A 13 -0.23 -4.87 6.37
C HIS A 13 0.30 -3.97 7.50
N VAL A 14 0.53 -4.51 8.70
CA VAL A 14 0.93 -3.75 9.90
C VAL A 14 2.27 -3.06 9.69
N GLN A 15 3.26 -3.74 9.11
CA GLN A 15 4.57 -3.14 8.85
C GLN A 15 4.49 -1.98 7.86
N GLY A 16 3.71 -2.15 6.77
CA GLY A 16 3.48 -1.07 5.81
C GLY A 16 2.78 0.13 6.45
N LEU A 17 1.73 -0.10 7.26
CA LEU A 17 1.04 0.99 7.96
C LEU A 17 1.95 1.72 8.95
N ARG A 18 2.85 1.00 9.64
CA ARG A 18 3.87 1.62 10.50
C ARG A 18 4.83 2.51 9.72
N ALA A 19 5.19 2.15 8.49
CA ALA A 19 6.02 3.00 7.63
C ALA A 19 5.31 4.33 7.30
N PHE A 20 3.98 4.36 7.33
CA PHE A 20 3.17 5.57 7.20
C PHE A 20 2.98 6.29 8.54
N VAL A 21 3.75 5.94 9.57
CA VAL A 21 3.67 6.51 10.92
C VAL A 21 2.34 6.16 11.65
N ALA A 22 1.63 5.12 11.21
CA ALA A 22 0.46 4.65 11.94
C ALA A 22 0.85 3.99 13.28
N HIS A 23 0.17 4.36 14.36
CA HIS A 23 0.36 3.72 15.67
C HIS A 23 -0.47 2.43 15.75
N ILE A 24 0.13 1.33 15.29
CA ILE A 24 -0.47 0.00 15.30
C ILE A 24 0.48 -1.05 15.89
N THR A 25 -0.03 -1.92 16.76
CA THR A 25 0.69 -3.08 17.28
C THR A 25 -0.10 -4.36 17.08
N ALA A 26 0.60 -5.45 16.76
CA ALA A 26 0.02 -6.79 16.64
C ALA A 26 0.48 -7.63 17.84
N THR A 27 -0.45 -8.34 18.46
CA THR A 27 -0.19 -9.27 19.57
C THR A 27 -1.06 -10.49 19.37
N GLY A 28 -0.43 -11.60 18.98
CA GLY A 28 -1.16 -12.79 18.51
C GLY A 28 -2.07 -12.43 17.32
N SER A 29 -3.35 -12.77 17.42
CA SER A 29 -4.35 -12.43 16.41
C SER A 29 -5.08 -11.10 16.68
N THR A 30 -4.57 -10.28 17.60
CA THR A 30 -5.17 -8.99 17.97
C THR A 30 -4.32 -7.82 17.49
N LEU A 31 -4.97 -6.83 16.87
CA LEU A 31 -4.38 -5.56 16.49
C LEU A 31 -4.86 -4.44 17.43
N HIS A 32 -3.91 -3.67 17.97
CA HIS A 32 -4.17 -2.46 18.74
C HIS A 32 -3.82 -1.26 17.88
N VAL A 33 -4.82 -0.43 17.58
CA VAL A 33 -4.68 0.79 16.78
C VAL A 33 -4.92 1.99 17.69
N ARG A 34 -4.02 2.97 17.66
CA ARG A 34 -4.15 4.24 18.39
C ARG A 34 -4.20 5.37 17.38
N GLY A 35 -5.18 6.24 17.49
CA GLY A 35 -5.34 7.39 16.61
C GLY A 35 -5.83 8.62 17.38
N PRO A 36 -5.92 9.77 16.70
CA PRO A 36 -5.56 9.96 15.28
C PRO A 36 -4.03 9.96 15.05
N ALA A 37 -3.60 9.49 13.88
CA ALA A 37 -2.22 9.59 13.42
C ALA A 37 -2.19 10.41 12.13
N ARG A 38 -1.24 11.34 12.00
CA ARG A 38 -0.97 12.05 10.75
C ARG A 38 -0.12 11.14 9.88
N LEU A 39 -0.74 10.49 8.91
CA LEU A 39 -0.04 9.55 8.03
C LEU A 39 0.87 10.31 7.07
N CYS A 40 2.05 9.75 6.80
CA CYS A 40 3.01 10.29 5.84
C CYS A 40 3.28 9.27 4.73
N GLY A 41 3.46 9.75 3.51
CA GLY A 41 3.86 8.93 2.36
C GLY A 41 5.20 8.24 2.61
N ALA A 42 5.31 7.00 2.15
CA ALA A 42 6.49 6.16 2.29
C ALA A 42 6.69 5.26 1.06
N THR A 43 7.83 4.58 0.95
CA THR A 43 8.00 3.49 0.00
C THR A 43 7.81 2.18 0.74
N VAL A 44 6.83 1.37 0.32
CA VAL A 44 6.54 0.09 0.97
C VAL A 44 6.33 -1.03 -0.04
N GLU A 45 6.36 -2.26 0.47
CA GLU A 45 5.96 -3.46 -0.25
C GLU A 45 4.76 -4.10 0.45
N ALA A 46 3.86 -4.68 -0.33
CA ALA A 46 2.68 -5.36 0.19
C ALA A 46 2.67 -6.85 -0.13
N ALA A 47 2.42 -7.67 0.89
CA ALA A 47 2.21 -9.10 0.75
C ALA A 47 0.72 -9.43 0.63
N GLY A 48 0.24 -9.56 -0.62
CA GLY A 48 -1.11 -10.01 -0.95
C GLY A 48 -2.16 -8.89 -1.04
N ILE A 49 -3.32 -9.24 -1.60
CA ILE A 49 -4.36 -8.26 -1.98
C ILE A 49 -4.86 -7.42 -0.80
N ARG A 50 -4.99 -8.00 0.39
CA ARG A 50 -5.53 -7.30 1.57
C ARG A 50 -4.54 -6.26 2.11
N ALA A 51 -3.25 -6.57 2.08
CA ALA A 51 -2.23 -5.60 2.43
C ALA A 51 -2.14 -4.47 1.41
N VAL A 52 -2.21 -4.80 0.12
CA VAL A 52 -2.27 -3.79 -0.96
C VAL A 52 -3.42 -2.83 -0.74
N THR A 53 -4.64 -3.33 -0.51
CA THR A 53 -5.82 -2.48 -0.30
C THR A 53 -5.69 -1.60 0.94
N ALA A 54 -5.23 -2.16 2.07
CA ALA A 54 -5.05 -1.41 3.31
C ALA A 54 -4.05 -0.25 3.13
N LEU A 55 -2.92 -0.50 2.45
CA LEU A 55 -1.89 0.51 2.23
C LEU A 55 -2.30 1.56 1.18
N LEU A 56 -3.07 1.17 0.16
CA LEU A 56 -3.68 2.12 -0.78
C LEU A 56 -4.62 3.09 -0.07
N ILE A 57 -5.52 2.58 0.78
CA ILE A 57 -6.43 3.43 1.56
C ILE A 57 -5.64 4.37 2.49
N ALA A 58 -4.61 3.85 3.16
CA ALA A 58 -3.75 4.67 4.00
C ALA A 58 -3.04 5.78 3.20
N ALA A 59 -2.60 5.48 1.96
CA ALA A 59 -1.95 6.44 1.07
C ALA A 59 -2.88 7.57 0.61
N LEU A 60 -4.15 7.27 0.35
CA LEU A 60 -5.12 8.31 -0.01
C LEU A 60 -5.34 9.33 1.12
N ALA A 61 -5.07 8.95 2.37
CA ALA A 61 -5.16 9.82 3.55
C ALA A 61 -3.81 10.37 4.02
N ALA A 62 -2.69 9.95 3.41
CA ALA A 62 -1.35 10.32 3.84
C ALA A 62 -0.91 11.65 3.22
N HIS A 63 -0.09 12.38 3.95
CA HIS A 63 0.57 13.56 3.42
C HIS A 63 1.83 13.16 2.64
N GLY A 64 1.95 13.66 1.41
CA GLY A 64 3.09 13.40 0.53
C GLY A 64 2.93 12.15 -0.34
N THR A 65 3.98 11.86 -1.12
CA THR A 65 3.95 10.79 -2.13
C THR A 65 4.24 9.42 -1.52
N PHE A 66 3.51 8.42 -1.99
CA PHE A 66 3.65 7.02 -1.60
C PHE A 66 4.04 6.16 -2.80
N HIS A 67 4.93 5.19 -2.60
CA HIS A 67 5.30 4.21 -3.62
C HIS A 67 5.03 2.79 -3.13
N LEU A 68 4.19 2.06 -3.87
CA LEU A 68 3.89 0.66 -3.61
C LEU A 68 4.62 -0.25 -4.58
N ARG A 69 5.54 -1.05 -4.06
CA ARG A 69 6.13 -2.16 -4.79
C ARG A 69 5.17 -3.34 -4.72
N ARG A 70 4.38 -3.53 -5.80
CA ARG A 70 3.28 -4.52 -6.00
C ARG A 70 1.88 -3.99 -5.63
N GLY A 71 1.12 -3.61 -6.66
CA GLY A 71 -0.27 -3.14 -6.54
C GLY A 71 -1.30 -4.16 -7.03
N TYR A 72 -2.57 -3.78 -6.95
CA TYR A 72 -3.69 -4.53 -7.50
C TYR A 72 -4.23 -3.77 -8.71
N ALA A 73 -3.74 -4.13 -9.90
CA ALA A 73 -3.94 -3.35 -11.13
C ALA A 73 -5.40 -3.04 -11.44
N ARG A 74 -6.34 -3.92 -11.09
CA ARG A 74 -7.78 -3.72 -11.33
C ARG A 74 -8.43 -2.66 -10.44
N LEU A 75 -7.82 -2.31 -9.29
CA LEU A 75 -8.36 -1.31 -8.38
C LEU A 75 -7.92 0.11 -8.73
N LEU A 76 -6.73 0.28 -9.31
CA LEU A 76 -6.17 1.61 -9.59
C LEU A 76 -7.05 2.44 -10.54
N PRO A 77 -7.62 1.91 -11.65
CA PRO A 77 -8.49 2.67 -12.54
C PRO A 77 -9.75 3.18 -11.82
N HIS A 78 -10.35 2.36 -10.95
CA HIS A 78 -11.53 2.76 -10.18
C HIS A 78 -11.20 3.88 -9.20
N LEU A 79 -10.07 3.79 -8.49
CA LEU A 79 -9.64 4.87 -7.59
C LEU A 79 -9.36 6.16 -8.37
N ALA A 80 -8.75 6.07 -9.56
CA ALA A 80 -8.55 7.22 -10.44
C ALA A 80 -9.88 7.86 -10.88
N THR A 81 -10.91 7.07 -11.19
CA THR A 81 -12.25 7.60 -11.52
C THR A 81 -12.92 8.33 -10.35
N LEU A 82 -12.46 8.09 -9.12
CA LEU A 82 -12.93 8.77 -7.91
C LEU A 82 -12.05 9.98 -7.54
N GLY A 83 -11.08 10.36 -8.40
CA GLY A 83 -10.21 11.51 -8.20
C GLY A 83 -8.88 11.21 -7.50
N ALA A 84 -8.52 9.94 -7.31
CA ALA A 84 -7.22 9.62 -6.74
C ALA A 84 -6.08 9.87 -7.74
N GLU A 85 -5.07 10.65 -7.32
CA GLU A 85 -3.84 10.88 -8.09
C GLU A 85 -2.90 9.68 -7.98
N ILE A 86 -2.94 8.78 -8.97
CA ILE A 86 -2.18 7.52 -8.96
C ILE A 86 -1.49 7.33 -10.30
N THR A 87 -0.20 6.99 -10.29
CA THR A 87 0.57 6.62 -11.48
C THR A 87 1.27 5.27 -11.26
N THR A 88 1.36 4.46 -12.32
CA THR A 88 2.13 3.20 -12.30
C THR A 88 3.37 3.36 -13.17
N THR A 89 4.55 3.26 -12.57
CA THR A 89 5.82 3.20 -13.30
C THR A 89 6.17 1.75 -13.61
N ASN A 90 6.38 1.44 -14.90
CA ASN A 90 6.97 0.17 -15.30
C ASN A 90 8.50 0.31 -15.30
N PRO A 91 9.23 -0.31 -14.35
CA PRO A 91 10.69 -0.20 -14.31
C PRO A 91 11.36 -0.86 -15.52
N GLN A 92 10.67 -1.72 -16.29
CA GLN A 92 11.21 -2.41 -17.46
C GLN A 92 11.15 -1.57 -18.76
N ALA A 93 10.48 -0.42 -18.77
CA ALA A 93 10.31 0.39 -19.99
C ALA A 93 11.54 1.27 -20.33
N ARG A 94 12.59 1.28 -19.49
CA ARG A 94 13.77 2.16 -19.66
C ARG A 94 14.85 1.61 -20.61
N ASP A 95 14.78 0.34 -21.03
CA ASP A 95 15.85 -0.31 -21.81
C ASP A 95 15.51 -0.60 -23.28
N ALA A 96 14.38 -0.11 -23.81
CA ALA A 96 14.08 -0.21 -25.24
C ALA A 96 14.92 0.81 -26.03
N ARG A 97 16.19 0.48 -26.31
CA ARG A 97 16.95 1.18 -27.36
C ARG A 97 16.20 1.00 -28.70
N PRO A 98 16.03 2.06 -29.51
CA PRO A 98 15.42 1.90 -30.82
C PRO A 98 16.31 0.99 -31.67
N VAL A 99 15.78 -0.18 -32.04
CA VAL A 99 16.39 -1.03 -33.06
C VAL A 99 16.15 -0.31 -34.39
N HIS A 100 17.17 0.37 -34.89
CA HIS A 100 17.18 0.87 -36.26
C HIS A 100 17.16 -0.32 -37.22
N HIS A 101 15.97 -0.66 -37.72
CA HIS A 101 15.87 -1.45 -38.94
C HIS A 101 16.18 -0.54 -40.13
N ARG A 102 17.26 -0.87 -40.84
CA ARG A 102 17.57 -0.37 -42.18
C ARG A 102 16.62 -0.99 -43.19
#